data_AF-A0A2C9L2M7-F1
#
_entry.id   AF-A0A2C9L2M7-F1
#
_cell.length_a   1.000
_cell.length_b   1.000
_cell.length_c   1.000
_cell.angle_alpha   90.00
_cell.angle_beta   90.00
_cell.angle_gamma   90.00
#
_symmetry.space_group_name_H-M   'P 1'
#
loop_
_entity.id
_entity.type
_entity.pdbx_description
1 polymer ?
#
loop_
_entity_poly.entity_id
_entity_poly.type
_entity_poly.pdbx_seq_one_letter_code
_entity_poly.pdbx_strand_id
1 'polypeptide(L)'
;MTTVFSGIQPTGSLHLGNYMGAIKNWKPLIEKNQCIFCIVDMHAITMPYDKSLLHENIRKTLSSYIACGIDPSKTIIFKQSDVNEHTELAWILSCIVQYGKINGMIQFKEKSKQNSQKVSLGLYTYPILMAADILLYKTNYVPVGEDQTQHIELTREVASTFNKRYETTFFPIPSIITNKNSARIMSLKDGTKKMSKSDPSKHSRINLDDTPDEIKEKISKATTDSFDYVDYDTVNRPSLSN
;
A
#
# COMPACT_ATOMS: atom_id res chain seq x y z
N MET A 1 -10.04 22.15 -5.52
CA MET A 1 -9.28 21.39 -4.50
C MET A 1 -8.85 20.09 -5.17
N THR A 2 -7.58 19.69 -5.04
CA THR A 2 -7.05 18.46 -5.66
C THR A 2 -7.37 17.25 -4.79
N THR A 3 -7.63 16.11 -5.42
CA THR A 3 -7.97 14.85 -4.75
C THR A 3 -6.74 13.94 -4.66
N VAL A 4 -6.46 13.46 -3.45
CA VAL A 4 -5.42 12.48 -3.16
C VAL A 4 -6.08 11.19 -2.70
N PHE A 5 -5.77 10.06 -3.35
CA PHE A 5 -6.30 8.75 -2.96
C PHE A 5 -5.16 7.82 -2.54
N SER A 6 -5.32 7.15 -1.40
CA SER A 6 -4.38 6.11 -0.94
C SER A 6 -5.15 4.88 -0.44
N GLY A 7 -4.76 3.71 -0.94
CA GLY A 7 -5.32 2.43 -0.53
C GLY A 7 -4.36 1.64 0.36
N ILE A 8 -4.88 0.96 1.38
CA ILE A 8 -4.09 0.03 2.21
C ILE A 8 -4.80 -1.30 2.43
N GLN A 9 -4.08 -2.41 2.25
CA GLN A 9 -4.64 -3.73 2.52
C GLN A 9 -4.75 -3.99 4.04
N PRO A 10 -5.91 -4.47 4.53
CA PRO A 10 -6.11 -4.84 5.93
C PRO A 10 -5.37 -6.13 6.29
N THR A 11 -4.07 -5.99 6.52
CA THR A 11 -3.12 -7.09 6.81
C THR A 11 -2.79 -7.18 8.30
N GLY A 12 -3.61 -6.55 9.14
CA GLY A 12 -3.39 -6.39 10.58
C GLY A 12 -2.73 -5.05 10.91
N SER A 13 -2.15 -4.98 12.10
CA SER A 13 -1.53 -3.77 12.62
C SER A 13 -0.49 -3.18 11.65
N LEU A 14 -0.43 -1.86 11.61
CA LEU A 14 0.62 -1.17 10.90
C LEU A 14 1.94 -1.34 11.65
N HIS A 15 3.05 -1.34 10.93
CA HIS A 15 4.37 -1.31 11.54
C HIS A 15 5.02 0.06 11.41
N LEU A 16 6.11 0.27 12.15
CA LEU A 16 6.86 1.51 12.19
C LEU A 16 7.27 1.99 10.79
N GLY A 17 7.68 1.07 9.91
CA GLY A 17 7.95 1.37 8.50
C GLY A 17 6.75 1.95 7.72
N ASN A 18 5.51 1.54 7.99
CA ASN A 18 4.33 2.15 7.36
C ASN A 18 4.11 3.58 7.87
N TYR A 19 4.26 3.78 9.18
CA TYR A 19 4.08 5.08 9.80
C TYR A 19 5.11 6.09 9.31
N MET A 20 6.40 5.74 9.40
CA MET A 20 7.51 6.63 9.02
C MET A 20 7.64 6.81 7.50
N GLY A 21 7.27 5.79 6.72
CA GLY A 21 7.37 5.83 5.26
C GLY A 21 6.23 6.61 4.59
N ALA A 22 5.03 6.57 5.15
CA ALA A 22 3.85 7.17 4.53
C ALA A 22 3.10 8.10 5.48
N ILE A 23 2.54 7.57 6.56
CA ILE A 23 1.48 8.22 7.34
C ILE A 23 1.95 9.53 7.98
N LYS A 24 3.16 9.54 8.55
CA LYS A 24 3.77 10.74 9.15
C LYS A 24 3.86 11.92 8.16
N ASN A 25 3.99 11.62 6.87
CA ASN A 25 4.15 12.61 5.80
C ASN A 25 2.81 13.05 5.19
N TRP A 26 1.66 12.53 5.65
CA TRP A 26 0.36 12.87 5.08
C TRP A 26 -0.24 14.16 5.62
N LYS A 27 0.19 14.66 6.77
CA LYS A 27 -0.35 15.91 7.35
C LYS A 27 -0.31 17.09 6.38
N PRO A 28 0.81 17.41 5.70
CA PRO A 28 0.83 18.50 4.71
C PRO A 28 -0.03 18.22 3.46
N LEU A 29 -0.28 16.95 3.12
CA LEU A 29 -1.18 16.59 2.03
C LEU A 29 -2.63 16.87 2.43
N ILE A 30 -3.03 16.45 3.63
CA ILE A 30 -4.38 16.64 4.17
C ILE A 30 -4.73 18.13 4.27
N GLU A 31 -3.79 18.98 4.68
CA GLU A 31 -4.04 20.43 4.82
C GLU A 31 -4.30 21.13 3.47
N LYS A 32 -3.82 20.58 2.35
CA LYS A 32 -3.88 21.22 1.02
C LYS A 32 -4.82 20.52 0.03
N ASN A 33 -5.28 19.32 0.35
CA ASN A 33 -5.98 18.44 -0.58
C ASN A 33 -7.17 17.75 0.08
N GLN A 34 -8.11 17.28 -0.72
CA GLN A 34 -9.09 16.30 -0.26
C GLN A 34 -8.42 14.92 -0.25
N CYS A 35 -8.16 14.39 0.93
CA CYS A 35 -7.52 13.08 1.10
C CYS A 35 -8.55 11.98 1.35
N ILE A 36 -8.43 10.91 0.58
CA ILE A 36 -9.27 9.72 0.62
C ILE A 36 -8.38 8.53 0.97
N PHE A 37 -8.69 7.87 2.07
CA PHE A 37 -7.98 6.70 2.59
C PHE A 37 -8.91 5.49 2.54
N CYS A 38 -8.61 4.55 1.65
CA CYS A 38 -9.43 3.37 1.43
C CYS A 38 -8.78 2.14 2.05
N ILE A 39 -9.50 1.44 2.92
CA ILE A 39 -9.10 0.13 3.44
C ILE A 39 -9.52 -0.91 2.39
N VAL A 40 -8.56 -1.35 1.58
CA VAL A 40 -8.80 -2.18 0.39
C VAL A 40 -8.94 -3.67 0.70
N ASP A 41 -10.06 -4.02 1.33
CA ASP A 41 -10.40 -5.40 1.71
C ASP A 41 -10.68 -6.31 0.52
N MET A 42 -11.21 -5.79 -0.60
CA MET A 42 -11.39 -6.58 -1.83
C MET A 42 -10.05 -6.96 -2.48
N HIS A 43 -9.00 -6.13 -2.31
CA HIS A 43 -7.65 -6.51 -2.72
C HIS A 43 -7.04 -7.58 -1.82
N ALA A 44 -7.35 -7.59 -0.53
CA ALA A 44 -6.81 -8.56 0.42
C ALA A 44 -7.25 -10.01 0.13
N ILE A 45 -8.45 -10.19 -0.43
CA ILE A 45 -8.99 -11.53 -0.74
C ILE A 45 -8.46 -12.13 -2.06
N THR A 46 -7.58 -11.43 -2.78
CA THR A 46 -6.98 -11.92 -4.03
C THR A 46 -5.90 -12.99 -3.81
N MET A 47 -5.38 -13.09 -2.58
CA MET A 47 -4.38 -14.05 -2.12
C MET A 47 -4.90 -14.82 -0.91
N PRO A 48 -4.26 -15.93 -0.49
CA PRO A 48 -4.64 -16.63 0.74
C PRO A 48 -4.66 -15.70 1.95
N TYR A 49 -5.78 -15.71 2.69
CA TYR A 49 -6.00 -14.88 3.87
C TYR A 49 -6.75 -15.68 4.94
N ASP A 50 -6.60 -15.27 6.21
CA ASP A 50 -7.38 -15.82 7.30
C ASP A 50 -8.73 -15.08 7.40
N LYS A 51 -9.81 -15.80 7.08
CA LYS A 51 -11.18 -15.28 7.12
C LYS A 51 -11.58 -14.81 8.51
N SER A 52 -11.10 -15.48 9.55
CA SER A 52 -11.42 -15.13 10.95
C SER A 52 -10.81 -13.80 11.36
N LEU A 53 -9.69 -13.41 10.73
CA LEU A 53 -8.95 -12.20 11.05
C LEU A 53 -9.28 -11.00 10.16
N LEU A 54 -9.89 -11.18 8.98
CA LEU A 54 -10.11 -10.08 8.04
C LEU A 54 -10.91 -8.92 8.66
N HIS A 55 -12.02 -9.23 9.33
CA HIS A 55 -12.85 -8.22 10.00
C HIS A 55 -12.11 -7.47 11.10
N GLU A 56 -11.31 -8.19 11.90
CA GLU A 56 -10.48 -7.59 12.94
C GLU A 56 -9.38 -6.71 12.33
N ASN A 57 -8.73 -7.18 11.28
CA ASN A 57 -7.66 -6.45 10.59
C ASN A 57 -8.16 -5.16 9.93
N ILE A 58 -9.39 -5.15 9.39
CA ILE A 58 -10.03 -3.93 8.88
C ILE A 58 -10.19 -2.92 10.02
N ARG A 59 -10.76 -3.33 11.16
CA ARG A 59 -10.94 -2.46 12.33
C ARG A 59 -9.62 -1.95 12.89
N LYS A 60 -8.61 -2.82 13.00
CA LYS A 60 -7.26 -2.46 13.44
C LYS A 60 -6.62 -1.44 12.51
N THR A 61 -6.74 -1.63 11.20
CA THR A 61 -6.20 -0.69 10.20
C THR A 61 -6.85 0.68 10.35
N LEU A 62 -8.18 0.74 10.50
CA LEU A 62 -8.91 1.98 10.75
C LEU A 62 -8.47 2.65 12.05
N SER A 63 -8.41 1.90 13.16
CA SER A 63 -7.98 2.43 14.45
C SER A 63 -6.54 2.94 14.41
N SER A 64 -5.64 2.25 13.69
CA SER A 64 -4.26 2.71 13.53
C SER A 64 -4.18 4.02 12.76
N TYR A 65 -4.99 4.23 11.72
CA TYR A 65 -5.00 5.52 11.02
C TYR A 65 -5.45 6.66 11.94
N ILE A 66 -6.53 6.47 12.68
CA ILE A 66 -7.03 7.47 13.62
C ILE A 66 -5.98 7.74 14.71
N ALA A 67 -5.38 6.68 15.28
CA ALA A 67 -4.33 6.80 16.30
C ALA A 67 -3.07 7.51 15.79
N CYS A 68 -2.73 7.36 14.49
CA CYS A 68 -1.64 8.10 13.85
C CYS A 68 -1.97 9.56 13.54
N GLY A 69 -3.17 10.06 13.90
CA GLY A 69 -3.56 11.45 13.74
C GLY A 69 -4.27 11.77 12.42
N ILE A 70 -4.76 10.76 11.70
CA ILE A 70 -5.63 10.98 10.54
C ILE A 70 -7.03 11.31 11.04
N ASP A 71 -7.39 12.59 10.95
CA ASP A 71 -8.64 13.15 11.43
C ASP A 71 -9.80 12.86 10.45
N PRO A 72 -10.82 12.06 10.85
CA PRO A 72 -11.96 11.74 10.00
C PRO A 72 -12.86 12.95 9.69
N SER A 73 -12.74 14.06 10.43
CA SER A 73 -13.47 15.29 10.10
C SER A 73 -12.85 16.07 8.93
N LYS A 74 -11.59 15.77 8.59
CA LYS A 74 -10.82 16.42 7.52
C LYS A 74 -10.53 15.51 6.32
N THR A 75 -10.79 14.23 6.47
CA THR A 75 -10.41 13.19 5.50
C THR A 75 -11.55 12.20 5.33
N ILE A 76 -11.58 11.51 4.19
CA ILE A 76 -12.54 10.43 3.95
C ILE A 76 -11.82 9.12 4.22
N ILE A 77 -12.29 8.34 5.19
CA ILE A 77 -11.77 7.01 5.49
C ILE A 77 -12.90 6.00 5.40
N PHE A 78 -12.74 4.96 4.60
CA PHE A 78 -13.80 3.96 4.41
C PHE A 78 -13.23 2.58 4.04
N LYS A 79 -14.07 1.55 4.17
CA LYS A 79 -13.78 0.18 3.72
C LYS A 79 -14.24 0.02 2.26
N GLN A 80 -13.37 -0.49 1.41
CA GLN A 80 -13.60 -0.58 -0.04
C GLN A 80 -14.89 -1.32 -0.40
N SER A 81 -15.16 -2.46 0.25
CA SER A 81 -16.38 -3.26 -0.01
C SER A 81 -17.69 -2.62 0.44
N ASP A 82 -17.69 -1.49 1.16
CA ASP A 82 -18.92 -0.76 1.48
C ASP A 82 -19.37 0.18 0.35
N VAL A 83 -18.57 0.32 -0.71
CA VAL A 83 -18.84 1.20 -1.85
C VAL A 83 -18.84 0.36 -3.13
N ASN A 84 -20.03 -0.04 -3.58
CA ASN A 84 -20.23 -0.99 -4.68
C ASN A 84 -19.64 -0.48 -6.01
N GLU A 85 -19.59 0.84 -6.19
CA GLU A 85 -19.11 1.55 -7.37
C GLU A 85 -17.65 1.18 -7.70
N HIS A 86 -16.86 0.76 -6.72
CA HIS A 86 -15.52 0.22 -6.96
C HIS A 86 -15.57 -1.02 -7.88
N THR A 87 -16.48 -1.95 -7.61
CA THR A 87 -16.64 -3.17 -8.40
C THR A 87 -17.32 -2.92 -9.73
N GLU A 88 -18.32 -2.04 -9.75
CA GLU A 88 -19.03 -1.65 -10.98
C GLU A 88 -18.08 -0.98 -11.97
N LEU A 89 -17.29 -0.02 -11.49
CA LEU A 89 -16.29 0.65 -12.33
C LEU A 89 -15.18 -0.32 -12.74
N ALA A 90 -14.71 -1.21 -11.85
CA ALA A 90 -13.73 -2.23 -12.22
C ALA A 90 -14.21 -3.11 -13.37
N TRP A 91 -15.49 -3.49 -13.37
CA TRP A 91 -16.10 -4.21 -14.49
C TRP A 91 -16.07 -3.40 -15.78
N ILE A 92 -16.51 -2.14 -15.75
CA ILE A 92 -16.49 -1.26 -16.94
C ILE A 92 -15.05 -1.11 -17.48
N LEU A 93 -14.08 -0.86 -16.61
CA LEU A 93 -12.67 -0.70 -17.00
C LEU A 93 -12.08 -2.00 -17.55
N SER A 94 -12.56 -3.17 -17.13
CA SER A 94 -12.13 -4.45 -17.68
C SER A 94 -12.45 -4.61 -19.17
N CYS A 95 -13.50 -3.95 -19.67
CA CYS A 95 -13.85 -3.91 -21.10
C CYS A 95 -12.96 -2.95 -21.92
N ILE A 96 -12.05 -2.21 -21.27
CA ILE A 96 -11.16 -1.23 -21.89
C ILE A 96 -9.72 -1.73 -21.85
N VAL A 97 -9.32 -2.34 -20.75
CA VAL A 97 -7.97 -2.87 -20.53
C VAL A 97 -7.69 -4.03 -21.48
N GLN A 98 -6.55 -3.95 -22.19
CA GLN A 98 -6.10 -5.04 -23.05
C GLN A 98 -5.43 -6.16 -22.25
N TYR A 99 -5.70 -7.41 -22.63
CA TYR A 99 -5.11 -8.60 -22.01
C TYR A 99 -3.58 -8.54 -21.90
N GLY A 100 -2.90 -8.11 -22.97
CA GLY A 100 -1.43 -8.03 -23.01
C GLY A 100 -0.84 -7.10 -21.94
N LYS A 101 -1.56 -6.06 -21.54
CA LYS A 101 -1.12 -5.11 -20.51
C LYS A 101 -1.11 -5.75 -19.12
N ILE A 102 -2.14 -6.50 -18.78
CA ILE A 102 -2.21 -7.24 -17.52
C ILE A 102 -1.18 -8.37 -17.50
N ASN A 103 -1.03 -9.10 -18.60
CA ASN A 103 -0.03 -10.18 -18.71
C ASN A 103 1.43 -9.68 -18.54
N GLY A 104 1.68 -8.39 -18.80
CA GLY A 104 2.97 -7.75 -18.60
C GLY A 104 3.32 -7.41 -17.14
N MET A 105 2.37 -7.49 -16.20
CA MET A 105 2.54 -7.03 -14.83
C MET A 105 3.56 -7.87 -14.05
N ILE A 106 4.58 -7.21 -13.48
CA ILE A 106 5.68 -7.87 -12.77
C ILE A 106 5.17 -8.52 -11.49
N GLN A 107 4.35 -7.81 -10.71
CA GLN A 107 3.81 -8.35 -9.45
C GLN A 107 2.96 -9.61 -9.66
N PHE A 108 2.19 -9.68 -10.75
CA PHE A 108 1.45 -10.89 -11.10
C PHE A 108 2.42 -12.04 -11.38
N LYS A 109 3.41 -11.82 -12.27
CA LYS A 109 4.42 -12.84 -12.61
C LYS A 109 5.18 -13.34 -11.38
N GLU A 110 5.55 -12.45 -10.48
CA GLU A 110 6.28 -12.83 -9.26
C GLU A 110 5.41 -13.63 -8.30
N LYS A 111 4.18 -13.20 -8.04
CA LYS A 111 3.26 -13.91 -7.14
C LYS A 111 2.73 -15.21 -7.76
N SER A 112 2.74 -15.35 -9.08
CA SER A 112 2.32 -16.58 -9.78
C SER A 112 3.43 -17.63 -9.92
N LYS A 113 4.70 -17.27 -9.73
CA LYS A 113 5.86 -18.18 -9.93
C LYS A 113 5.77 -19.47 -9.12
N GLN A 114 5.25 -19.40 -7.90
CA GLN A 114 5.25 -20.55 -7.00
C GLN A 114 4.12 -21.55 -7.29
N ASN A 115 3.04 -21.17 -7.99
CA ASN A 115 1.90 -22.06 -8.27
C ASN A 115 0.95 -21.49 -9.33
N SER A 116 1.42 -21.37 -10.57
CA SER A 116 0.68 -20.71 -11.68
C SER A 116 -0.74 -21.24 -11.91
N GLN A 117 -1.00 -22.52 -11.65
CA GLN A 117 -2.33 -23.14 -11.80
C GLN A 117 -3.30 -22.89 -10.63
N LYS A 118 -2.82 -22.42 -9.47
CA LYS A 118 -3.66 -22.12 -8.29
C LYS A 118 -3.86 -20.62 -8.06
N VAL A 119 -3.38 -19.79 -8.98
CA VAL A 119 -3.53 -18.34 -8.88
C VAL A 119 -4.98 -17.96 -9.13
N SER A 120 -5.56 -17.15 -8.24
CA SER A 120 -6.91 -16.64 -8.42
C SER A 120 -6.96 -15.69 -9.62
N LEU A 121 -8.11 -15.67 -10.32
CA LEU A 121 -8.34 -14.65 -11.36
C LEU A 121 -8.27 -13.24 -10.76
N GLY A 122 -8.68 -13.07 -9.50
CA GLY A 122 -8.56 -11.80 -8.79
C GLY A 122 -7.11 -11.30 -8.69
N LEU A 123 -6.12 -12.17 -8.48
CA LEU A 123 -4.71 -11.78 -8.48
C LEU A 123 -4.24 -11.31 -9.87
N TYR A 124 -4.86 -11.79 -10.93
CA TYR A 124 -4.58 -11.32 -12.29
C TYR A 124 -5.26 -9.96 -12.56
N THR A 125 -6.52 -9.80 -12.14
CA THR A 125 -7.34 -8.64 -12.51
C THR A 125 -7.34 -7.49 -11.51
N TYR A 126 -6.78 -7.64 -10.30
CA TYR A 126 -6.76 -6.56 -9.31
C TYR A 126 -6.12 -5.24 -9.78
N PRO A 127 -5.18 -5.18 -10.76
CA PRO A 127 -4.71 -3.89 -11.26
C PRO A 127 -5.84 -3.06 -11.90
N ILE A 128 -6.88 -3.70 -12.42
CA ILE A 128 -8.08 -3.04 -12.96
C ILE A 128 -8.94 -2.51 -11.82
N LEU A 129 -9.09 -3.28 -10.73
CA LEU A 129 -9.76 -2.82 -9.52
C LEU A 129 -9.02 -1.63 -8.89
N MET A 130 -7.69 -1.66 -8.85
CA MET A 130 -6.88 -0.52 -8.39
C MET A 130 -7.09 0.73 -9.26
N ALA A 131 -7.19 0.56 -10.58
CA ALA A 131 -7.52 1.67 -11.47
C ALA A 131 -8.92 2.23 -11.18
N ALA A 132 -9.91 1.37 -10.92
CA ALA A 132 -11.24 1.80 -10.51
C ALA A 132 -11.22 2.57 -9.19
N ASP A 133 -10.51 2.05 -8.18
CA ASP A 133 -10.35 2.69 -6.88
C ASP A 133 -9.86 4.13 -7.00
N ILE A 134 -8.88 4.37 -7.88
CA ILE A 134 -8.27 5.68 -8.09
C ILE A 134 -9.20 6.58 -8.93
N LEU A 135 -9.73 6.06 -10.03
CA LEU A 135 -10.46 6.88 -11.02
C LEU A 135 -11.88 7.24 -10.57
N LEU A 136 -12.50 6.44 -9.71
CA LEU A 136 -13.84 6.68 -9.17
C LEU A 136 -13.96 8.07 -8.53
N TYR A 137 -12.92 8.50 -7.81
CA TYR A 137 -12.88 9.77 -7.09
C TYR A 137 -12.23 10.92 -7.86
N LYS A 138 -12.01 10.77 -9.17
CA LYS A 138 -11.31 11.77 -9.99
C LYS A 138 -9.96 12.18 -9.40
N THR A 139 -9.22 11.18 -8.92
CA THR A 139 -7.95 11.38 -8.21
C THR A 139 -6.90 12.08 -9.07
N ASN A 140 -6.26 13.10 -8.52
CA ASN A 140 -5.13 13.80 -9.13
C ASN A 140 -3.79 13.19 -8.72
N TYR A 141 -3.70 12.75 -7.47
CA TYR A 141 -2.44 12.28 -6.89
C TYR A 141 -2.61 10.98 -6.11
N VAL A 142 -1.63 10.08 -6.25
CA VAL A 142 -1.61 8.80 -5.52
C VAL A 142 -0.26 8.66 -4.80
N PRO A 143 -0.21 8.69 -3.46
CA PRO A 143 1.00 8.44 -2.71
C PRO A 143 1.22 6.93 -2.62
N VAL A 144 2.24 6.44 -3.32
CA VAL A 144 2.60 5.02 -3.33
C VAL A 144 4.11 4.82 -3.25
N GLY A 145 4.51 3.61 -2.84
CA GLY A 145 5.90 3.16 -2.96
C GLY A 145 6.28 2.87 -4.42
N GLU A 146 7.59 2.79 -4.67
CA GLU A 146 8.15 2.48 -6.00
C GLU A 146 7.61 1.17 -6.57
N ASP A 147 7.28 0.20 -5.71
CA ASP A 147 6.72 -1.11 -6.06
C ASP A 147 5.37 -1.03 -6.78
N GLN A 148 4.61 0.05 -6.60
CA GLN A 148 3.28 0.24 -7.21
C GLN A 148 3.31 1.08 -8.48
N THR A 149 4.46 1.60 -8.90
CA THR A 149 4.60 2.49 -10.06
C THR A 149 3.95 1.89 -11.33
N GLN A 150 4.17 0.59 -11.57
CA GLN A 150 3.60 -0.08 -12.74
C GLN A 150 2.06 -0.08 -12.76
N HIS A 151 1.41 -0.20 -11.59
CA HIS A 151 -0.04 -0.16 -11.50
C HIS A 151 -0.60 1.24 -11.70
N ILE A 152 0.13 2.29 -11.28
CA ILE A 152 -0.27 3.66 -11.53
C ILE A 152 -0.13 3.99 -13.02
N GLU A 153 0.93 3.52 -13.68
CA GLU A 153 1.04 3.67 -15.14
C GLU A 153 -0.08 2.95 -15.89
N LEU A 154 -0.47 1.74 -15.47
CA LEU A 154 -1.67 1.09 -16.00
C LEU A 154 -2.91 1.97 -15.80
N THR A 155 -3.11 2.52 -14.60
CA THR A 155 -4.26 3.39 -14.29
C THR A 155 -4.29 4.62 -15.20
N ARG A 156 -3.15 5.26 -15.44
CA ARG A 156 -3.00 6.40 -16.36
C ARG A 156 -3.33 6.03 -17.80
N GLU A 157 -2.88 4.86 -18.26
CA GLU A 157 -3.18 4.34 -19.59
C GLU A 157 -4.67 4.04 -19.75
N VAL A 158 -5.30 3.44 -18.73
CA VAL A 158 -6.75 3.16 -18.72
C VAL A 158 -7.56 4.44 -18.79
N ALA A 159 -7.22 5.45 -17.98
CA ALA A 159 -7.88 6.75 -18.02
C ALA A 159 -7.74 7.43 -19.39
N SER A 160 -6.53 7.42 -19.95
CA SER A 160 -6.26 8.00 -21.28
C SER A 160 -7.03 7.27 -22.38
N THR A 161 -7.10 5.94 -22.31
CA THR A 161 -7.81 5.11 -23.28
C THR A 161 -9.32 5.31 -23.20
N PHE A 162 -9.88 5.38 -21.98
CA PHE A 162 -11.29 5.73 -21.75
C PHE A 162 -11.60 7.09 -22.39
N ASN A 163 -10.86 8.12 -22.00
CA ASN A 163 -11.04 9.48 -22.47
C ASN A 163 -10.98 9.57 -24.01
N LYS A 164 -9.99 8.90 -24.63
CA LYS A 164 -9.87 8.85 -26.09
C LYS A 164 -11.03 8.11 -26.75
N ARG A 165 -11.42 6.94 -26.22
CA ARG A 165 -12.48 6.10 -26.79
C ARG A 165 -13.84 6.79 -26.79
N TYR A 166 -14.12 7.57 -25.74
CA TYR A 166 -15.40 8.27 -25.55
C TYR A 166 -15.29 9.78 -25.84
N GLU A 167 -14.20 10.23 -26.47
CA GLU A 167 -13.99 11.62 -26.87
C GLU A 167 -14.27 12.64 -25.74
N THR A 168 -13.75 12.35 -24.54
CA THR A 168 -14.05 13.08 -23.31
C THR A 168 -12.80 13.35 -22.48
N THR A 169 -12.91 14.21 -21.47
CA THR A 169 -11.91 14.45 -20.41
C THR A 169 -12.40 13.94 -19.05
N PHE A 170 -13.32 12.98 -19.05
CA PHE A 170 -14.02 12.49 -17.86
C PHE A 170 -13.08 12.04 -16.73
N PHE A 171 -12.01 11.30 -17.03
CA PHE A 171 -11.04 10.88 -16.02
C PHE A 171 -9.77 11.75 -16.02
N PRO A 172 -9.37 12.35 -14.89
CA PRO A 172 -8.05 12.95 -14.78
C PRO A 172 -6.98 11.88 -14.84
N ILE A 173 -5.78 12.26 -15.31
CA ILE A 173 -4.63 11.36 -15.36
C ILE A 173 -3.86 11.48 -14.03
N PRO A 174 -3.88 10.47 -13.14
CA PRO A 174 -3.29 10.58 -11.82
C PRO A 174 -1.76 10.65 -11.88
N SER A 175 -1.16 11.41 -10.98
CA SER A 175 0.30 11.51 -10.80
C SER A 175 0.75 10.81 -9.52
N ILE A 176 1.94 10.21 -9.54
CA ILE A 176 2.53 9.58 -8.36
C ILE A 176 3.10 10.67 -7.45
N ILE A 177 2.82 10.59 -6.15
CA ILE A 177 3.58 11.31 -5.13
C ILE A 177 4.58 10.34 -4.52
N THR A 178 5.86 10.54 -4.83
CA THR A 178 6.95 9.86 -4.12
C THR A 178 7.37 10.69 -2.91
N ASN A 179 7.33 10.10 -1.72
CA ASN A 179 7.89 10.75 -0.53
C ASN A 179 9.41 10.70 -0.60
N LYS A 180 10.05 11.73 -1.18
CA LYS A 180 11.51 11.85 -1.22
C LYS A 180 12.16 11.84 0.17
N ASN A 181 11.41 12.23 1.20
CA ASN A 181 11.85 12.23 2.60
C ASN A 181 11.26 11.06 3.42
N SER A 182 10.72 10.02 2.76
CA SER A 182 10.22 8.84 3.49
C SER A 182 11.38 8.07 4.10
N ALA A 183 11.32 7.83 5.41
CA ALA A 183 12.28 6.95 6.05
C ALA A 183 12.02 5.51 5.59
N ARG A 184 13.04 4.89 4.98
CA ARG A 184 12.99 3.48 4.60
C ARG A 184 13.46 2.63 5.78
N ILE A 185 12.51 2.23 6.62
CA ILE A 185 12.81 1.38 7.78
C ILE A 185 12.96 -0.09 7.32
N MET A 186 14.07 -0.69 7.72
CA MET A 186 14.49 -2.05 7.41
C MET A 186 14.08 -3.05 8.51
N SER A 187 14.22 -4.33 8.23
CA SER A 187 13.92 -5.41 9.17
C SER A 187 14.95 -5.41 10.29
N LEU A 188 14.48 -5.50 11.53
CA LEU A 188 15.37 -5.62 12.71
C LEU A 188 16.23 -6.89 12.68
N LYS A 189 15.86 -7.89 11.87
CA LYS A 189 16.65 -9.12 11.71
C LYS A 189 17.64 -9.06 10.55
N ASP A 190 17.38 -8.21 9.57
CA ASP A 190 18.13 -8.16 8.31
C ASP A 190 18.03 -6.75 7.73
N GLY A 191 19.03 -5.91 8.01
CA GLY A 191 19.08 -4.52 7.56
C GLY A 191 19.10 -4.35 6.04
N THR A 192 19.26 -5.42 5.26
CA THR A 192 19.18 -5.37 3.78
C THR A 192 17.74 -5.49 3.26
N LYS A 193 16.81 -5.97 4.10
CA LYS A 193 15.40 -6.16 3.74
C LYS A 193 14.53 -5.09 4.35
N LYS A 194 13.58 -4.56 3.57
CA LYS A 194 12.58 -3.61 4.07
C LYS A 194 11.71 -4.28 5.15
N MET A 195 11.34 -3.54 6.19
CA MET A 195 10.38 -4.01 7.19
C MET A 195 9.07 -4.39 6.49
N SER A 196 8.60 -5.62 6.72
CA SER A 196 7.42 -6.19 6.05
C SER A 196 6.47 -6.87 7.02
N LYS A 197 5.17 -6.73 6.74
CA LYS A 197 4.10 -7.47 7.43
C LYS A 197 4.13 -8.97 7.15
N SER A 198 4.61 -9.38 5.98
CA SER A 198 4.63 -10.77 5.54
C SER A 198 5.79 -11.59 6.10
N ASP A 199 6.72 -10.97 6.83
CA ASP A 199 7.81 -11.71 7.45
C ASP A 199 7.26 -12.60 8.59
N PRO A 200 7.56 -13.91 8.60
CA PRO A 200 7.05 -14.84 9.61
C PRO A 200 7.54 -14.52 11.01
N SER A 201 8.70 -13.87 11.17
CA SER A 201 9.25 -13.52 12.46
C SER A 201 8.68 -12.20 12.96
N LYS A 202 8.01 -12.21 14.12
CA LYS A 202 7.57 -10.98 14.79
C LYS A 202 8.72 -10.06 15.20
N HIS A 203 9.92 -10.60 15.40
CA HIS A 203 11.13 -9.83 15.72
C HIS A 203 11.72 -9.07 14.53
N SER A 204 11.20 -9.27 13.30
CA SER A 204 11.62 -8.48 12.13
C SER A 204 11.08 -7.04 12.14
N ARG A 205 10.06 -6.76 12.95
CA ARG A 205 9.27 -5.53 12.85
C ARG A 205 8.76 -5.04 14.20
N ILE A 206 8.58 -3.72 14.28
CA ILE A 206 7.87 -3.06 15.37
C ILE A 206 6.47 -2.71 14.88
N ASN A 207 5.44 -3.28 15.50
CA ASN A 207 4.05 -2.92 15.23
C ASN A 207 3.68 -1.68 16.05
N LEU A 208 2.71 -0.91 15.56
CA LEU A 208 2.25 0.30 16.25
C LEU A 208 1.43 0.00 17.52
N ASP A 209 0.98 -1.24 17.67
CA ASP A 209 0.27 -1.77 18.84
C ASP A 209 1.15 -2.66 19.73
N ASP A 210 2.46 -2.73 19.47
CA ASP A 210 3.39 -3.39 20.40
C ASP A 210 3.45 -2.60 21.73
N THR A 211 3.46 -3.32 22.84
CA THR A 211 3.68 -2.75 24.17
C THR A 211 5.11 -2.22 24.33
N PRO A 212 5.36 -1.31 25.28
CA PRO A 212 6.72 -0.83 25.57
C PRO A 212 7.73 -1.95 25.82
N ASP A 213 7.31 -3.03 26.50
CA ASP A 213 8.16 -4.18 26.79
C ASP A 213 8.47 -4.99 25.53
N GLU A 214 7.49 -5.21 24.65
CA GLU A 214 7.72 -5.88 23.35
C GLU A 214 8.64 -5.06 22.45
N ILE A 215 8.49 -3.74 22.42
CA ILE A 215 9.38 -2.84 21.66
C ILE A 215 10.81 -2.96 22.20
N LYS A 216 10.98 -2.87 23.52
CA LYS A 216 12.29 -3.00 24.18
C LYS A 216 12.93 -4.36 23.86
N GLU A 217 12.16 -5.44 23.96
CA GLU A 217 12.64 -6.78 23.64
C GLU A 217 13.09 -6.88 22.18
N LYS A 218 12.27 -6.42 21.23
CA LYS A 218 12.58 -6.48 19.79
C LYS A 218 13.82 -5.66 19.43
N ILE A 219 13.96 -4.46 19.97
CA ILE A 219 15.16 -3.62 19.76
C ILE A 219 16.39 -4.28 20.38
N SER A 220 16.28 -4.82 21.60
CA SER A 220 17.42 -5.49 22.26
C SER A 220 17.94 -6.73 21.53
N LYS A 221 17.08 -7.36 20.70
CA LYS A 221 17.40 -8.53 19.88
C LYS A 221 17.63 -8.20 18.41
N ALA A 222 17.67 -6.91 18.04
CA ALA A 222 17.94 -6.50 16.68
C ALA A 222 19.34 -6.93 16.26
N THR A 223 19.48 -7.37 15.01
CA THR A 223 20.76 -7.77 14.43
C THR A 223 21.67 -6.55 14.34
N THR A 224 22.89 -6.66 14.86
CA THR A 224 23.97 -5.68 14.66
C THR A 224 25.14 -6.34 13.93
N ASP A 225 26.30 -5.71 13.96
CA ASP A 225 27.59 -6.29 13.58
C ASP A 225 28.47 -6.49 14.83
N SER A 226 29.69 -7.00 14.61
CA SER A 226 30.66 -7.33 15.66
C SER A 226 31.63 -6.19 15.98
N PHE A 227 31.45 -5.00 15.40
CA PHE A 227 32.31 -3.85 15.71
C PHE A 227 31.89 -3.24 17.06
N ASP A 228 32.84 -2.64 17.77
CA ASP A 228 32.69 -2.08 19.11
C ASP A 228 32.34 -0.58 19.13
N TYR A 229 32.08 0.01 17.95
CA TYR A 229 31.70 1.42 17.79
C TYR A 229 30.44 1.56 16.95
N VAL A 230 29.73 2.68 17.13
CA VAL A 230 28.53 3.03 16.37
C VAL A 230 28.90 3.97 15.23
N ASP A 231 28.57 3.58 14.00
CA ASP A 231 28.73 4.41 12.80
C ASP A 231 27.61 4.13 11.80
N TYR A 232 27.31 5.12 10.94
CA TYR A 232 26.25 5.05 9.95
C TYR A 232 26.82 4.70 8.56
N ASP A 233 26.66 3.44 8.17
CA ASP A 233 27.07 2.91 6.88
C ASP A 233 26.03 1.89 6.37
N THR A 234 25.14 2.34 5.49
CA THR A 234 24.05 1.50 4.96
C THR A 234 24.52 0.43 3.98
N VAL A 235 25.78 0.48 3.51
CA VAL A 235 26.35 -0.50 2.58
C VAL A 235 27.02 -1.62 3.36
N ASN A 236 27.89 -1.28 4.30
CA ASN A 236 28.70 -2.26 5.03
C ASN A 236 28.10 -2.64 6.39
N ARG A 237 27.30 -1.76 7.00
CA ARG A 237 26.68 -1.93 8.34
C ARG A 237 25.17 -1.66 8.31
N PRO A 238 24.41 -2.29 7.39
CA PRO A 238 23.01 -1.94 7.14
C PRO A 238 22.11 -2.15 8.36
N SER A 239 22.35 -3.19 9.18
CA SER A 239 21.51 -3.48 10.33
C SER A 239 21.75 -2.53 11.50
N LEU A 240 22.98 -2.05 11.70
CA LEU A 240 23.28 -1.03 12.71
C LEU A 240 22.81 0.38 12.27
N SER A 241 22.91 0.66 10.97
CA SER A 241 22.49 1.95 10.41
C SER A 241 20.99 2.16 10.42
N ASN A 242 20.22 1.07 10.45
CA ASN A 242 18.76 1.07 10.49
C ASN A 242 18.21 1.30 11.90
#